data_AF-A0A260YT98-F1
#
_entry.id   AF-A0A260YT98-F1
#
_cell.length_a   1.000
_cell.length_b   1.000
_cell.length_c   1.000
_cell.angle_alpha   90.00
_cell.angle_beta   90.00
_cell.angle_gamma   90.00
#
_symmetry.space_group_name_H-M   'P 1'
#
loop_
_entity.id
_entity.type
_entity.pdbx_description
1 polymer ?
#
loop_
_entity_poly.entity_id
_entity_poly.type
_entity_poly.pdbx_seq_one_letter_code
_entity_poly.pdbx_strand_id
1 'polypeptide(L)'
;MAKSMNIHLLTEASNVIGLTELRLILGFTPSVPWNHRQRQSKEELVSSTSIKDYYELKEPILVLHGPEYEFLLEKHLKPAIAFIDKRFPSIRIIYRGFLAESIRTCKGEIDRNAVDFMIEEYYRIYQRVRKAVDEVRFDNNCPSRLIVTPLAVSTAPSTDNQTALFIDKELAKISTTCLSGRDHEEITGNILKDEMARTFNVFLGIEAVDVIGLMELRSILGFSPSVPMKNFKKLSLEELKAATIEEYYEAKEPISYRHNKYGWKLEKNLPPAIAFLDNRLPGIRNVYRKHLEEQIGRLPERIDRTGLDFMIKQYHIINSLVAKKTRVLWAETEECLKKRTKKDPLNVESIDDNLFVFRNTNSTTPSPIDINEELSKISATCLPSQYYEQLSGDKLIGWYADWYNANLLYNAHMAIGFEEMRKALGFDFSVEWTNGCGPNRTDVDAAPTIEKYYELSESWNRVSDLDTEMFFEKQLLSGIEFLDKQVPAVRKIYRQKFEEIRRRPDAKQIVDRETIDMMFEEYYLFQGDISNAMYSLRKNKKCWEGTS
;
A
#
# COMPACT_ATOMS: atom_id res chain seq x y z
N MET A 1 6.68 0.72 0.51
CA MET A 1 5.93 2.02 0.40
C MET A 1 6.58 3.12 -0.47
N ALA A 2 7.84 3.55 -0.25
CA ALA A 2 8.38 4.81 -0.81
C ALA A 2 8.22 4.98 -2.35
N LYS A 3 8.34 3.89 -3.14
CA LYS A 3 8.08 3.90 -4.60
C LYS A 3 6.68 4.47 -4.94
N SER A 4 5.63 4.05 -4.23
CA SER A 4 4.24 4.54 -4.43
C SER A 4 4.05 6.00 -4.03
N MET A 5 4.52 6.41 -2.84
CA MET A 5 4.40 7.82 -2.42
C MET A 5 5.19 8.76 -3.34
N ASN A 6 6.38 8.35 -3.80
CA ASN A 6 7.17 9.11 -4.77
C ASN A 6 6.49 9.09 -6.15
N ILE A 7 5.82 8.03 -6.57
CA ILE A 7 5.01 8.00 -7.81
C ILE A 7 3.94 9.10 -7.78
N HIS A 8 3.15 9.19 -6.71
CA HIS A 8 2.12 10.23 -6.59
C HIS A 8 2.75 11.63 -6.47
N LEU A 9 3.79 11.78 -5.64
CA LEU A 9 4.45 13.08 -5.40
C LEU A 9 5.23 13.61 -6.60
N LEU A 10 5.88 12.76 -7.41
CA LEU A 10 6.55 13.15 -8.65
C LEU A 10 5.55 13.47 -9.76
N THR A 11 4.43 12.74 -9.81
CA THR A 11 3.33 13.09 -10.72
C THR A 11 2.83 14.50 -10.38
N GLU A 12 2.48 14.75 -9.11
CA GLU A 12 1.96 16.05 -8.70
C GLU A 12 2.98 17.18 -8.80
N ALA A 13 4.26 16.93 -8.48
CA ALA A 13 5.32 17.90 -8.73
C ALA A 13 5.46 18.25 -10.23
N SER A 14 5.26 17.30 -11.15
CA SER A 14 5.26 17.58 -12.59
C SER A 14 4.01 18.34 -13.04
N ASN A 15 2.85 18.12 -12.41
CA ASN A 15 1.63 18.91 -12.63
C ASN A 15 1.82 20.37 -12.16
N VAL A 16 2.35 20.57 -10.96
CA VAL A 16 2.63 21.88 -10.36
C VAL A 16 3.70 22.65 -11.16
N ILE A 17 4.67 21.95 -11.76
CA ILE A 17 5.58 22.54 -12.77
C ILE A 17 4.77 23.04 -13.99
N GLY A 18 3.90 22.20 -14.57
CA GLY A 18 3.08 22.58 -15.72
C GLY A 18 2.14 23.77 -15.44
N LEU A 19 1.48 23.80 -14.28
CA LEU A 19 0.64 24.93 -13.84
C LEU A 19 1.46 26.20 -13.58
N THR A 20 2.70 26.07 -13.10
CA THR A 20 3.62 27.21 -12.95
C THR A 20 3.94 27.82 -14.31
N GLU A 21 4.27 27.00 -15.32
CA GLU A 21 4.53 27.49 -16.68
C GLU A 21 3.28 28.05 -17.35
N LEU A 22 2.10 27.42 -17.17
CA LEU A 22 0.81 27.94 -17.66
C LEU A 22 0.51 29.35 -17.13
N ARG A 23 0.63 29.55 -15.80
CA ARG A 23 0.44 30.89 -15.21
C ARG A 23 1.43 31.91 -15.76
N LEU A 24 2.73 31.57 -15.82
CA LEU A 24 3.76 32.47 -16.34
C LEU A 24 3.50 32.88 -17.80
N ILE A 25 3.01 31.95 -18.62
CA ILE A 25 2.69 32.18 -20.04
C ILE A 25 1.43 33.01 -20.21
N LEU A 26 0.44 32.88 -19.32
CA LEU A 26 -0.72 33.77 -19.23
C LEU A 26 -0.43 35.12 -18.55
N GLY A 27 0.83 35.41 -18.18
CA GLY A 27 1.24 36.65 -17.51
C GLY A 27 0.90 36.72 -16.01
N PHE A 28 0.48 35.60 -15.40
CA PHE A 28 0.08 35.53 -14.00
C PHE A 28 1.23 35.09 -13.08
N THR A 29 1.23 35.62 -11.85
CA THR A 29 2.13 35.21 -10.77
C THR A 29 1.87 33.76 -10.33
N PRO A 30 2.88 32.90 -10.20
CA PRO A 30 2.73 31.59 -9.56
C PRO A 30 2.22 31.70 -8.11
N SER A 31 1.09 31.06 -7.79
CA SER A 31 0.59 30.95 -6.42
C SER A 31 1.48 30.00 -5.64
N VAL A 32 2.18 30.52 -4.63
CA VAL A 32 2.77 29.74 -3.54
C VAL A 32 2.48 30.53 -2.25
N PRO A 33 1.74 30.00 -1.26
CA PRO A 33 1.22 28.63 -1.16
C PRO A 33 0.18 28.22 -2.21
N TRP A 34 -0.05 26.91 -2.33
CA TRP A 34 -1.05 26.29 -3.21
C TRP A 34 -2.32 25.95 -2.41
N ASN A 35 -3.06 27.00 -2.03
CA ASN A 35 -4.25 26.88 -1.19
C ASN A 35 -5.27 25.87 -1.76
N HIS A 36 -5.85 25.03 -0.89
CA HIS A 36 -6.95 24.12 -1.24
C HIS A 36 -8.18 24.93 -1.70
N ARG A 37 -8.45 24.96 -3.01
CA ARG A 37 -9.64 25.62 -3.58
C ARG A 37 -10.82 24.65 -3.65
N GLN A 38 -12.01 25.13 -3.28
CA GLN A 38 -13.26 24.39 -3.49
C GLN A 38 -13.70 24.50 -4.95
N ARG A 39 -14.52 23.55 -5.41
CA ARG A 39 -15.10 23.57 -6.77
C ARG A 39 -16.29 24.54 -6.79
N GLN A 40 -16.07 25.72 -7.36
CA GLN A 40 -16.99 26.87 -7.28
C GLN A 40 -18.09 26.89 -8.36
N SER A 41 -19.07 27.78 -8.20
CA SER A 41 -20.36 27.74 -8.89
C SER A 41 -20.37 28.47 -10.24
N LYS A 42 -21.47 28.33 -11.01
CA LYS A 42 -21.62 29.00 -12.31
C LYS A 42 -21.85 30.51 -12.14
N GLU A 43 -22.44 30.92 -11.03
CA GLU A 43 -22.74 32.32 -10.70
C GLU A 43 -21.43 33.10 -10.45
N GLU A 44 -20.50 32.51 -9.69
CA GLU A 44 -19.19 33.12 -9.37
C GLU A 44 -18.34 33.39 -10.63
N LEU A 45 -18.39 32.48 -11.61
CA LEU A 45 -17.72 32.61 -12.91
C LEU A 45 -18.24 33.81 -13.71
N VAL A 46 -19.54 34.09 -13.68
CA VAL A 46 -20.15 35.22 -14.40
C VAL A 46 -19.71 36.55 -13.77
N SER A 47 -19.61 36.62 -12.43
CA SER A 47 -19.23 37.82 -11.68
C SER A 47 -17.74 38.18 -11.69
N SER A 48 -16.85 37.33 -12.24
CA SER A 48 -15.40 37.58 -12.27
C SER A 48 -15.04 38.88 -13.01
N THR A 49 -14.40 39.83 -12.32
CA THR A 49 -14.18 41.19 -12.84
C THR A 49 -12.89 41.35 -13.65
N SER A 50 -11.88 40.50 -13.43
CA SER A 50 -10.68 40.44 -14.28
C SER A 50 -10.47 39.06 -14.92
N ILE A 51 -9.63 39.01 -15.96
CA ILE A 51 -9.22 37.74 -16.59
C ILE A 51 -8.41 36.84 -15.65
N LYS A 52 -7.69 37.43 -14.69
CA LYS A 52 -6.97 36.68 -13.64
C LYS A 52 -7.95 35.99 -12.71
N ASP A 53 -9.02 36.65 -12.28
CA ASP A 53 -10.05 36.05 -11.43
C ASP A 53 -10.80 34.93 -12.17
N TYR A 54 -11.07 35.13 -13.47
CA TYR A 54 -11.67 34.10 -14.32
C TYR A 54 -10.78 32.85 -14.44
N TYR A 55 -9.47 33.02 -14.66
CA TYR A 55 -8.51 31.92 -14.63
C TYR A 55 -8.45 31.27 -13.24
N GLU A 56 -8.40 32.05 -12.16
CA GLU A 56 -8.32 31.57 -10.78
C GLU A 56 -9.55 30.78 -10.30
N LEU A 57 -10.67 30.87 -11.00
CA LEU A 57 -11.87 30.04 -10.82
C LEU A 57 -11.89 28.77 -11.70
N LYS A 58 -11.11 28.73 -12.79
CA LYS A 58 -11.09 27.63 -13.78
C LYS A 58 -9.78 26.84 -13.83
N GLU A 59 -8.78 27.26 -13.09
CA GLU A 59 -7.46 26.63 -13.02
C GLU A 59 -7.57 25.10 -12.76
N PRO A 60 -6.83 24.24 -13.50
CA PRO A 60 -6.95 22.78 -13.40
C PRO A 60 -6.76 22.17 -12.01
N ILE A 61 -7.87 21.93 -11.30
CA ILE A 61 -7.89 21.12 -10.07
C ILE A 61 -7.91 19.63 -10.44
N LEU A 62 -6.77 18.97 -10.30
CA LEU A 62 -6.67 17.50 -10.40
C LEU A 62 -7.06 16.83 -9.08
N VAL A 63 -7.52 15.57 -9.16
CA VAL A 63 -8.23 14.86 -8.07
C VAL A 63 -7.47 14.88 -6.73
N LEU A 64 -6.15 14.76 -6.76
CA LEU A 64 -5.29 14.69 -5.56
C LEU A 64 -5.05 16.05 -4.87
N HIS A 65 -5.48 17.16 -5.49
CA HIS A 65 -5.43 18.52 -4.93
C HIS A 65 -6.77 19.02 -4.38
N GLY A 66 -7.87 18.27 -4.57
CA GLY A 66 -9.18 18.63 -4.04
C GLY A 66 -9.21 18.63 -2.50
N PRO A 67 -10.16 19.36 -1.87
CA PRO A 67 -10.31 19.45 -0.41
C PRO A 67 -10.67 18.10 0.26
N GLU A 68 -10.95 17.06 -0.53
CA GLU A 68 -11.26 15.70 -0.08
C GLU A 68 -10.02 14.80 0.08
N TYR A 69 -8.84 15.21 -0.41
CA TYR A 69 -7.63 14.39 -0.46
C TYR A 69 -6.46 14.98 0.36
N GLU A 70 -6.47 14.72 1.67
CA GLU A 70 -5.47 15.17 2.67
C GLU A 70 -4.07 14.52 2.53
N PHE A 71 -3.77 13.84 1.41
CA PHE A 71 -2.64 12.91 1.30
C PHE A 71 -1.30 13.58 0.93
N LEU A 72 -1.34 14.71 0.22
CA LEU A 72 -0.17 15.43 -0.28
C LEU A 72 0.10 16.71 0.52
N LEU A 73 0.88 16.57 1.60
CA LEU A 73 1.32 17.72 2.40
C LEU A 73 2.24 18.63 1.57
N GLU A 74 1.84 19.87 1.34
CA GLU A 74 2.52 20.89 0.52
C GLU A 74 4.04 20.99 0.75
N LYS A 75 4.48 20.83 1.99
CA LYS A 75 5.90 20.77 2.41
C LYS A 75 6.77 19.79 1.59
N HIS A 76 6.16 18.78 0.96
CA HIS A 76 6.84 17.78 0.13
C HIS A 76 6.88 18.15 -1.36
N LEU A 77 5.97 19.00 -1.86
CA LEU A 77 5.96 19.42 -3.27
C LEU A 77 7.20 20.26 -3.60
N LYS A 78 7.58 21.22 -2.74
CA LYS A 78 8.75 22.08 -2.95
C LYS A 78 10.07 21.30 -3.18
N PRO A 79 10.46 20.32 -2.34
CA PRO A 79 11.64 19.49 -2.62
C PRO A 79 11.45 18.51 -3.80
N ALA A 80 10.23 18.03 -4.07
CA ALA A 80 9.97 17.16 -5.22
C ALA A 80 10.09 17.89 -6.56
N ILE A 81 9.60 19.13 -6.65
CA ILE A 81 9.80 20.02 -7.80
C ILE A 81 11.30 20.27 -8.01
N ALA A 82 12.04 20.62 -6.95
CA ALA A 82 13.49 20.82 -7.03
C ALA A 82 14.26 19.53 -7.44
N PHE A 83 13.75 18.35 -7.09
CA PHE A 83 14.29 17.07 -7.57
C PHE A 83 14.00 16.86 -9.07
N ILE A 84 12.78 17.13 -9.53
CA ILE A 84 12.40 17.03 -10.95
C ILE A 84 13.19 18.03 -11.80
N ASP A 85 13.25 19.30 -11.41
CA ASP A 85 14.02 20.32 -12.14
C ASP A 85 15.52 19.95 -12.21
N LYS A 86 16.07 19.23 -11.22
CA LYS A 86 17.47 18.76 -11.21
C LYS A 86 17.71 17.48 -12.01
N ARG A 87 16.77 16.53 -12.04
CA ARG A 87 16.93 15.21 -12.68
C ARG A 87 16.30 15.11 -14.06
N PHE A 88 15.23 15.84 -14.30
CA PHE A 88 14.42 15.83 -15.53
C PHE A 88 14.04 17.25 -15.99
N PRO A 89 15.00 18.20 -16.15
CA PRO A 89 14.73 19.59 -16.53
C PRO A 89 13.91 19.71 -17.82
N SER A 90 14.03 18.72 -18.72
CA SER A 90 13.22 18.57 -19.93
C SER A 90 11.71 18.68 -19.69
N ILE A 91 11.19 18.25 -18.52
CA ILE A 91 9.76 18.35 -18.20
C ILE A 91 9.29 19.81 -18.20
N ARG A 92 10.04 20.71 -17.54
CA ARG A 92 9.73 22.15 -17.53
C ARG A 92 9.90 22.78 -18.92
N ILE A 93 10.92 22.35 -19.67
CA ILE A 93 11.17 22.80 -21.04
C ILE A 93 10.01 22.40 -21.97
N ILE A 94 9.48 21.18 -21.83
CA ILE A 94 8.35 20.66 -22.62
C ILE A 94 7.07 21.45 -22.32
N TYR A 95 6.71 21.63 -21.05
CA TYR A 95 5.54 22.44 -20.68
C TYR A 95 5.67 23.88 -21.20
N ARG A 96 6.81 24.54 -20.94
CA ARG A 96 7.05 25.92 -21.37
C ARG A 96 7.01 26.05 -22.89
N GLY A 97 7.71 25.16 -23.61
CA GLY A 97 7.81 25.20 -25.06
C GLY A 97 6.48 24.94 -25.77
N PHE A 98 5.72 23.95 -25.29
CA PHE A 98 4.40 23.64 -25.83
C PHE A 98 3.42 24.81 -25.61
N LEU A 99 3.25 25.24 -24.36
CA LEU A 99 2.29 26.30 -24.00
C LEU A 99 2.68 27.66 -24.60
N ALA A 100 3.97 27.96 -24.76
CA ALA A 100 4.43 29.18 -25.41
C ALA A 100 4.21 29.16 -26.94
N GLU A 101 3.98 28.01 -27.55
CA GLU A 101 3.53 27.90 -28.94
C GLU A 101 2.00 27.95 -29.01
N SER A 102 1.28 27.22 -28.14
CA SER A 102 -0.18 27.29 -28.05
C SER A 102 -0.68 28.72 -27.91
N ILE A 103 -0.09 29.54 -27.01
CA ILE A 103 -0.55 30.92 -26.83
C ILE A 103 -0.28 31.85 -28.03
N ARG A 104 0.67 31.52 -28.93
CA ARG A 104 0.90 32.30 -30.17
C ARG A 104 -0.25 32.13 -31.18
N THR A 105 -1.08 31.11 -31.01
CA THR A 105 -2.30 30.92 -31.81
C THR A 105 -3.43 31.83 -31.34
N CYS A 106 -3.41 32.26 -30.07
CA CYS A 106 -4.28 33.33 -29.56
C CYS A 106 -3.82 34.68 -30.13
N LYS A 107 -4.74 35.46 -30.70
CA LYS A 107 -4.44 36.77 -31.30
C LYS A 107 -5.08 37.90 -30.49
N GLY A 108 -4.27 38.88 -30.12
CA GLY A 108 -4.71 40.05 -29.33
C GLY A 108 -4.35 39.93 -27.85
N GLU A 109 -5.10 40.63 -27.01
CA GLU A 109 -4.99 40.51 -25.55
C GLU A 109 -5.58 39.18 -25.06
N ILE A 110 -5.14 38.71 -23.90
CA ILE A 110 -5.61 37.45 -23.31
C ILE A 110 -7.04 37.65 -22.80
N ASP A 111 -8.02 37.08 -23.51
CA ASP A 111 -9.43 37.08 -23.14
C ASP A 111 -9.86 35.75 -22.49
N ARG A 112 -11.14 35.64 -22.13
CA ARG A 112 -11.70 34.43 -21.49
C ARG A 112 -11.61 33.19 -22.41
N ASN A 113 -11.68 33.37 -23.73
CA ASN A 113 -11.57 32.27 -24.69
C ASN A 113 -10.11 31.78 -24.80
N ALA A 114 -9.13 32.69 -24.79
CA ALA A 114 -7.71 32.38 -24.75
C ALA A 114 -7.33 31.63 -23.45
N VAL A 115 -7.88 32.04 -22.31
CA VAL A 115 -7.71 31.30 -21.03
C VAL A 115 -8.26 29.88 -21.13
N ASP A 116 -9.47 29.69 -21.65
CA ASP A 116 -10.10 28.36 -21.77
C ASP A 116 -9.33 27.45 -22.72
N PHE A 117 -8.92 27.98 -23.88
CA PHE A 117 -8.07 27.27 -24.83
C PHE A 117 -6.73 26.86 -24.20
N MET A 118 -6.07 27.76 -23.47
CA MET A 118 -4.79 27.47 -22.81
C MET A 118 -4.93 26.44 -21.67
N ILE A 119 -6.10 26.35 -21.03
CA ILE A 119 -6.43 25.31 -20.06
C ILE A 119 -6.60 23.94 -20.76
N GLU A 120 -7.27 23.87 -21.92
CA GLU A 120 -7.34 22.62 -22.71
C GLU A 120 -5.96 22.17 -23.20
N GLU A 121 -5.15 23.09 -23.71
CA GLU A 121 -3.79 22.82 -24.19
C GLU A 121 -2.88 22.34 -23.05
N TYR A 122 -3.01 22.91 -21.85
CA TYR A 122 -2.38 22.36 -20.64
C TYR A 122 -2.79 20.91 -20.39
N TYR A 123 -4.08 20.57 -20.42
CA TYR A 123 -4.51 19.18 -20.22
C TYR A 123 -3.93 18.23 -21.28
N ARG A 124 -3.84 18.67 -22.54
CA ARG A 124 -3.27 17.87 -23.66
C ARG A 124 -1.79 17.56 -23.45
N ILE A 125 -0.98 18.53 -23.03
CA ILE A 125 0.45 18.30 -22.76
C ILE A 125 0.67 17.57 -21.42
N TYR A 126 -0.13 17.86 -20.39
CA TYR A 126 -0.12 17.15 -19.11
C TYR A 126 -0.30 15.64 -19.30
N GLN A 127 -1.29 15.18 -20.08
CA GLN A 127 -1.50 13.74 -20.28
C GLN A 127 -0.30 13.06 -20.97
N ARG A 128 0.42 13.76 -21.85
CA ARG A 128 1.64 13.25 -22.51
C ARG A 128 2.83 13.21 -21.56
N VAL A 129 3.08 14.29 -20.83
CA VAL A 129 4.16 14.37 -19.82
C VAL A 129 3.91 13.33 -18.72
N ARG A 130 2.66 13.21 -18.27
CA ARG A 130 2.23 12.16 -17.34
C ARG A 130 2.56 10.78 -17.91
N LYS A 131 2.11 10.42 -19.13
CA LYS A 131 2.42 9.10 -19.71
C LYS A 131 3.93 8.77 -19.71
N ALA A 132 4.79 9.73 -20.01
CA ALA A 132 6.25 9.54 -19.93
C ALA A 132 6.75 9.37 -18.47
N VAL A 133 6.20 10.13 -17.52
CA VAL A 133 6.48 9.99 -16.06
C VAL A 133 5.86 8.69 -15.49
N ASP A 134 4.83 8.13 -16.13
CA ASP A 134 4.24 6.83 -15.85
C ASP A 134 5.12 5.69 -16.38
N GLU A 135 5.72 5.83 -17.58
CA GLU A 135 6.61 4.84 -18.20
C GLU A 135 7.95 4.67 -17.46
N VAL A 136 8.53 5.77 -16.95
CA VAL A 136 9.75 5.77 -16.10
C VAL A 136 9.59 4.99 -14.77
N ARG A 137 8.39 4.49 -14.44
CA ARG A 137 8.13 3.72 -13.21
C ARG A 137 8.41 2.22 -13.34
N PHE A 138 8.50 1.69 -14.56
CA PHE A 138 8.45 0.25 -14.85
C PHE A 138 9.78 -0.36 -15.33
N ASP A 139 10.77 0.43 -15.74
CA ASP A 139 12.10 -0.10 -16.03
C ASP A 139 12.86 -0.39 -14.72
N ASN A 140 13.20 -1.64 -14.50
CA ASN A 140 13.89 -2.10 -13.28
C ASN A 140 15.43 -2.03 -13.38
N ASN A 141 16.00 -1.55 -14.49
CA ASN A 141 17.45 -1.42 -14.65
C ASN A 141 18.04 -0.23 -13.86
N CYS A 142 18.62 -0.52 -12.70
CA CYS A 142 19.37 0.45 -11.89
C CYS A 142 20.87 0.43 -12.26
N PRO A 143 21.57 1.58 -12.21
CA PRO A 143 22.47 1.78 -11.06
C PRO A 143 22.54 3.21 -10.50
N SER A 144 22.91 3.28 -9.21
CA SER A 144 22.93 4.47 -8.34
C SER A 144 24.08 5.47 -8.60
N ARG A 145 23.87 6.78 -8.31
CA ARG A 145 24.97 7.70 -7.86
C ARG A 145 24.56 9.08 -7.25
N LEU A 146 25.44 9.53 -6.33
CA LEU A 146 25.75 10.90 -5.84
C LEU A 146 24.85 11.62 -4.79
N ILE A 147 25.22 11.41 -3.51
CA ILE A 147 25.78 12.40 -2.52
C ILE A 147 25.24 13.85 -2.49
N VAL A 148 24.83 14.32 -1.28
CA VAL A 148 25.38 15.50 -0.54
C VAL A 148 24.76 15.56 0.89
N THR A 149 25.52 16.06 1.87
CA THR A 149 25.19 16.19 3.31
C THR A 149 24.35 17.45 3.64
N PRO A 150 23.61 17.47 4.78
CA PRO A 150 22.83 18.64 5.20
C PRO A 150 23.65 19.64 6.05
N LEU A 151 23.22 20.90 6.06
CA LEU A 151 23.71 21.95 6.97
C LEU A 151 22.61 22.33 7.98
N ALA A 152 22.97 22.62 9.23
CA ALA A 152 22.03 22.91 10.31
C ALA A 152 21.74 24.43 10.47
N VAL A 153 20.56 24.76 11.00
CA VAL A 153 20.12 26.13 11.34
C VAL A 153 19.28 26.10 12.63
N SER A 154 19.67 26.87 13.65
CA SER A 154 18.82 27.28 14.79
C SER A 154 18.15 28.63 14.46
N THR A 155 17.20 29.24 15.19
CA THR A 155 16.84 29.31 16.64
C THR A 155 15.36 29.84 16.66
N ALA A 156 14.59 30.10 17.73
CA ALA A 156 14.79 30.25 19.18
C ALA A 156 13.47 29.90 19.94
N PRO A 157 13.45 29.85 21.29
CA PRO A 157 12.33 29.29 22.06
C PRO A 157 11.32 30.33 22.58
N SER A 158 10.14 29.85 22.98
CA SER A 158 9.26 30.47 23.98
C SER A 158 9.04 29.49 25.14
N THR A 159 8.87 30.00 26.37
CA THR A 159 9.00 29.18 27.58
C THR A 159 7.68 28.62 28.10
N ASP A 160 7.45 27.34 27.84
CA ASP A 160 6.87 26.40 28.81
C ASP A 160 7.74 25.12 28.81
N ASN A 161 8.98 25.32 29.29
CA ASN A 161 10.15 24.83 28.54
C ASN A 161 10.43 23.33 28.71
N GLN A 162 10.17 22.76 29.89
CA GLN A 162 10.64 21.39 30.23
C GLN A 162 9.73 20.26 29.72
N THR A 163 8.48 20.55 29.36
CA THR A 163 7.59 19.58 28.71
C THR A 163 7.74 19.64 27.20
N ALA A 164 7.76 20.83 26.59
CA ALA A 164 8.06 21.00 25.17
C ALA A 164 9.38 20.33 24.78
N LEU A 165 10.49 20.64 25.47
CA LEU A 165 11.80 20.02 25.21
C LEU A 165 11.84 18.50 25.44
N PHE A 166 10.99 17.96 26.33
CA PHE A 166 10.86 16.51 26.50
C PHE A 166 10.11 15.88 25.33
N ILE A 167 8.98 16.46 24.94
CA ILE A 167 8.14 16.00 23.83
C ILE A 167 8.94 16.02 22.53
N ASP A 168 9.60 17.12 22.19
CA ASP A 168 10.43 17.22 20.98
C ASP A 168 11.58 16.21 20.98
N LYS A 169 12.21 15.95 22.14
CA LYS A 169 13.29 14.97 22.28
C LYS A 169 12.83 13.53 22.07
N GLU A 170 11.71 13.12 22.67
CA GLU A 170 11.17 11.77 22.47
C GLU A 170 10.58 11.60 21.06
N LEU A 171 9.86 12.60 20.54
CA LEU A 171 9.39 12.62 19.15
C LEU A 171 10.54 12.61 18.14
N ALA A 172 11.69 13.23 18.44
CA ALA A 172 12.89 13.12 17.61
C ALA A 172 13.40 11.67 17.56
N LYS A 173 13.62 11.02 18.72
CA LYS A 173 14.02 9.59 18.78
C LYS A 173 13.08 8.72 17.95
N ILE A 174 11.77 8.81 18.22
CA ILE A 174 10.71 8.05 17.53
C ILE A 174 10.85 8.20 16.01
N SER A 175 11.03 9.43 15.50
CA SER A 175 11.20 9.67 14.06
C SER A 175 12.53 9.22 13.45
N THR A 176 13.47 8.69 14.24
CA THR A 176 14.77 8.16 13.77
C THR A 176 14.93 6.64 13.98
N THR A 177 14.01 6.02 14.71
CA THR A 177 13.93 4.56 14.86
C THR A 177 13.50 3.92 13.54
N CYS A 178 14.09 2.76 13.23
CA CYS A 178 13.76 1.95 12.08
C CYS A 178 13.28 0.57 12.54
N LEU A 179 12.17 0.10 11.98
CA LEU A 179 11.69 -1.26 12.18
C LEU A 179 12.37 -2.21 11.17
N SER A 180 12.66 -3.45 11.58
CA SER A 180 13.06 -4.53 10.66
C SER A 180 11.83 -5.26 10.11
N GLY A 181 12.00 -6.14 9.11
CA GLY A 181 10.92 -7.03 8.65
C GLY A 181 10.34 -7.85 9.81
N ARG A 182 11.21 -8.43 10.65
CA ARG A 182 10.82 -9.16 11.86
C ARG A 182 10.09 -8.28 12.89
N ASP A 183 10.47 -7.01 13.05
CA ASP A 183 9.77 -6.08 13.94
C ASP A 183 8.31 -5.90 13.45
N HIS A 184 8.07 -5.84 12.14
CA HIS A 184 6.72 -5.79 11.57
C HIS A 184 5.96 -7.11 11.77
N GLU A 185 6.59 -8.27 11.56
CA GLU A 185 5.97 -9.58 11.83
C GLU A 185 5.53 -9.68 13.30
N GLU A 186 6.40 -9.28 14.24
CA GLU A 186 6.15 -9.27 15.68
C GLU A 186 4.95 -8.40 16.07
N ILE A 187 4.82 -7.19 15.51
CA ILE A 187 3.65 -6.31 15.72
C ILE A 187 2.33 -7.02 15.33
N THR A 188 2.35 -7.85 14.28
CA THR A 188 1.17 -8.64 13.87
C THR A 188 0.95 -9.90 14.71
N GLY A 189 1.76 -10.15 15.74
CA GLY A 189 1.75 -11.41 16.49
C GLY A 189 2.32 -12.59 15.70
N ASN A 190 3.21 -12.32 14.73
CA ASN A 190 3.75 -13.28 13.76
C ASN A 190 2.65 -13.99 12.93
N ILE A 191 1.56 -13.27 12.65
CA ILE A 191 0.42 -13.73 11.84
C ILE A 191 0.69 -13.44 10.36
N LEU A 192 1.28 -12.29 10.04
CA LEU A 192 1.66 -11.90 8.68
C LEU A 192 3.18 -11.95 8.51
N LYS A 193 3.63 -12.15 7.27
CA LYS A 193 5.04 -12.13 6.86
C LYS A 193 5.38 -10.80 6.18
N ASP A 194 6.64 -10.40 6.32
CA ASP A 194 7.33 -9.26 5.68
C ASP A 194 6.47 -8.16 5.01
N GLU A 195 6.28 -8.09 3.68
CA GLU A 195 5.58 -6.95 3.05
C GLU A 195 4.06 -6.93 3.32
N MET A 196 3.43 -8.08 3.62
CA MET A 196 2.05 -8.08 4.17
C MET A 196 2.02 -7.51 5.60
N ALA A 197 2.96 -7.89 6.46
CA ALA A 197 3.07 -7.39 7.81
C ALA A 197 3.35 -5.87 7.80
N ARG A 198 4.30 -5.41 6.98
CA ARG A 198 4.59 -3.98 6.75
C ARG A 198 3.33 -3.24 6.29
N THR A 199 2.63 -3.76 5.27
CA THR A 199 1.41 -3.13 4.70
C THR A 199 0.26 -3.06 5.71
N PHE A 200 0.02 -4.11 6.50
CA PHE A 200 -1.00 -4.10 7.54
C PHE A 200 -0.64 -3.11 8.67
N ASN A 201 0.64 -3.04 9.05
CA ASN A 201 1.14 -2.15 10.09
C ASN A 201 1.09 -0.65 9.73
N VAL A 202 0.99 -0.29 8.44
CA VAL A 202 0.64 1.09 8.02
C VAL A 202 -0.68 1.56 8.63
N PHE A 203 -1.62 0.64 8.83
CA PHE A 203 -2.93 0.92 9.38
C PHE A 203 -2.99 0.59 10.87
N LEU A 204 -2.65 -0.65 11.25
CA LEU A 204 -2.67 -1.10 12.64
C LEU A 204 -1.76 -0.24 13.54
N GLY A 205 -0.59 0.17 13.06
CA GLY A 205 0.35 1.01 13.81
C GLY A 205 -0.12 2.46 14.00
N ILE A 206 -0.98 2.97 13.12
CA ILE A 206 -1.63 4.29 13.33
C ILE A 206 -2.73 4.14 14.39
N GLU A 207 -3.60 3.14 14.25
CA GLU A 207 -4.70 2.90 15.19
C GLU A 207 -4.17 2.56 16.60
N ALA A 208 -3.08 1.79 16.72
CA ALA A 208 -2.44 1.48 18.01
C ALA A 208 -1.87 2.74 18.70
N VAL A 209 -1.34 3.70 17.93
CA VAL A 209 -0.83 4.98 18.47
C VAL A 209 -1.98 5.86 18.97
N ASP A 210 -3.06 5.99 18.20
CA ASP A 210 -4.27 6.71 18.62
C ASP A 210 -4.87 6.07 19.89
N VAL A 211 -4.98 4.73 19.93
CA VAL A 211 -5.48 3.99 21.10
C VAL A 211 -4.60 4.16 22.34
N ILE A 212 -3.27 4.19 22.21
CA ILE A 212 -2.36 4.51 23.33
C ILE A 212 -2.69 5.91 23.88
N GLY A 213 -2.90 6.90 23.01
CA GLY A 213 -3.28 8.25 23.43
C GLY A 213 -4.64 8.33 24.12
N LEU A 214 -5.63 7.56 23.65
CA LEU A 214 -6.95 7.43 24.29
C LEU A 214 -6.87 6.75 25.67
N MET A 215 -6.03 5.72 25.82
CA MET A 215 -5.80 5.07 27.11
C MET A 215 -5.24 6.05 28.15
N GLU A 216 -4.26 6.87 27.77
CA GLU A 216 -3.71 7.91 28.67
C GLU A 216 -4.74 9.00 28.96
N LEU A 217 -5.52 9.45 27.96
CA LEU A 217 -6.60 10.43 28.16
C LEU A 217 -7.65 9.93 29.17
N ARG A 218 -8.14 8.69 29.04
CA ARG A 218 -9.08 8.10 30.01
C ARG A 218 -8.44 7.94 31.38
N SER A 219 -7.20 7.46 31.46
CA SER A 219 -6.49 7.29 32.73
C SER A 219 -6.32 8.61 33.49
N ILE A 220 -6.06 9.71 32.77
CA ILE A 220 -5.85 11.04 33.36
C ILE A 220 -7.19 11.69 33.74
N LEU A 221 -8.28 11.41 33.01
CA LEU A 221 -9.64 11.81 33.38
C LEU A 221 -10.27 10.94 34.49
N GLY A 222 -9.58 9.89 34.94
CA GLY A 222 -10.07 8.97 35.99
C GLY A 222 -11.10 7.93 35.51
N PHE A 223 -11.22 7.73 34.19
CA PHE A 223 -12.18 6.82 33.56
C PHE A 223 -11.60 5.40 33.38
N SER A 224 -12.50 4.41 33.30
CA SER A 224 -12.09 3.02 33.02
C SER A 224 -11.52 2.88 31.60
N PRO A 225 -10.51 2.03 31.35
CA PRO A 225 -9.90 1.90 30.02
C PRO A 225 -10.86 1.31 28.97
N SER A 226 -10.85 1.88 27.76
CA SER A 226 -11.76 1.55 26.64
C SER A 226 -11.28 0.37 25.78
N VAL A 227 -10.80 -0.71 26.40
CA VAL A 227 -10.27 -1.90 25.70
C VAL A 227 -11.00 -3.17 26.16
N PRO A 228 -11.64 -3.95 25.26
CA PRO A 228 -11.84 -3.66 23.83
C PRO A 228 -12.74 -2.44 23.60
N MET A 229 -12.56 -1.75 22.47
CA MET A 229 -13.33 -0.55 22.14
C MET A 229 -14.83 -0.86 22.06
N LYS A 230 -15.64 -0.05 22.76
CA LYS A 230 -17.09 -0.12 22.70
C LYS A 230 -17.61 0.51 21.41
N ASN A 231 -18.65 -0.06 20.82
CA ASN A 231 -19.39 0.57 19.72
C ASN A 231 -19.98 1.93 20.16
N PHE A 232 -19.96 2.91 19.26
CA PHE A 232 -20.35 4.29 19.54
C PHE A 232 -21.84 4.43 19.93
N LYS A 233 -22.13 4.76 21.20
CA LYS A 233 -23.49 5.07 21.67
C LYS A 233 -23.87 6.50 21.27
N LYS A 234 -24.53 6.65 20.11
CA LYS A 234 -25.05 7.95 19.66
C LYS A 234 -26.23 8.41 20.53
N LEU A 235 -25.95 9.27 21.50
CA LEU A 235 -26.95 9.93 22.34
C LEU A 235 -27.68 11.06 21.58
N SER A 236 -28.94 11.30 21.93
CA SER A 236 -29.70 12.50 21.55
C SER A 236 -29.27 13.74 22.36
N LEU A 237 -29.76 14.92 21.97
CA LEU A 237 -29.42 16.18 22.66
C LEU A 237 -29.93 16.22 24.11
N GLU A 238 -31.09 15.61 24.40
CA GLU A 238 -31.63 15.57 25.76
C GLU A 238 -30.91 14.51 26.63
N GLU A 239 -30.52 13.38 26.05
CA GLU A 239 -29.63 12.42 26.73
C GLU A 239 -28.27 13.04 27.03
N LEU A 240 -27.66 13.79 26.10
CA LEU A 240 -26.40 14.53 26.32
C LEU A 240 -26.51 15.60 27.40
N LYS A 241 -27.70 16.20 27.60
CA LYS A 241 -27.94 17.13 28.72
C LYS A 241 -28.00 16.38 30.06
N ALA A 242 -28.64 15.21 30.10
CA ALA A 242 -28.81 14.39 31.30
C ALA A 242 -27.56 13.54 31.68
N ALA A 243 -26.71 13.23 30.70
CA ALA A 243 -25.56 12.34 30.83
C ALA A 243 -24.58 12.73 31.95
N THR A 244 -24.02 11.74 32.64
CA THR A 244 -22.85 11.93 33.51
C THR A 244 -21.63 12.44 32.72
N ILE A 245 -20.57 12.87 33.41
CA ILE A 245 -19.34 13.35 32.74
C ILE A 245 -18.64 12.22 31.97
N GLU A 246 -18.66 10.98 32.46
CA GLU A 246 -18.12 9.82 31.71
C GLU A 246 -19.02 9.45 30.51
N GLU A 247 -20.35 9.45 30.64
CA GLU A 247 -21.24 9.20 29.48
C GLU A 247 -21.13 10.29 28.40
N TYR A 248 -20.99 11.56 28.81
CA TYR A 248 -20.74 12.68 27.92
C TYR A 248 -19.37 12.56 27.22
N TYR A 249 -18.39 11.96 27.89
CA TYR A 249 -17.12 11.57 27.29
C TYR A 249 -17.26 10.37 26.34
N GLU A 250 -17.93 9.27 26.71
CA GLU A 250 -18.10 8.12 25.81
C GLU A 250 -18.87 8.48 24.52
N ALA A 251 -19.81 9.43 24.60
CA ALA A 251 -20.50 9.98 23.43
C ALA A 251 -19.68 11.00 22.60
N LYS A 252 -18.47 11.36 23.06
CA LYS A 252 -17.52 12.28 22.39
C LYS A 252 -16.10 11.70 22.24
N GLU A 253 -15.86 10.45 22.65
CA GLU A 253 -14.51 9.87 22.71
C GLU A 253 -13.86 9.96 21.32
N PRO A 254 -12.66 10.56 21.18
CA PRO A 254 -12.07 10.89 19.88
C PRO A 254 -11.41 9.66 19.20
N ILE A 255 -12.21 8.61 19.02
CA ILE A 255 -11.91 7.38 18.29
C ILE A 255 -11.57 7.71 16.83
N SER A 256 -10.59 7.00 16.27
CA SER A 256 -10.22 7.11 14.85
C SER A 256 -11.44 7.03 13.94
N TYR A 257 -11.50 7.96 12.98
CA TYR A 257 -12.51 7.98 11.92
C TYR A 257 -12.56 6.67 11.12
N ARG A 258 -11.49 5.87 11.14
CA ARG A 258 -11.37 4.64 10.36
C ARG A 258 -12.13 3.47 10.99
N HIS A 259 -12.05 3.32 12.32
CA HIS A 259 -12.84 2.33 13.06
C HIS A 259 -14.34 2.52 12.79
N ASN A 260 -14.82 3.77 12.86
CA ASN A 260 -16.23 4.13 12.62
C ASN A 260 -16.63 4.00 11.13
N LYS A 261 -15.91 4.65 10.19
CA LYS A 261 -16.33 4.75 8.78
C LYS A 261 -16.11 3.48 7.96
N TYR A 262 -15.08 2.67 8.27
CA TYR A 262 -14.72 1.49 7.49
C TYR A 262 -15.01 0.16 8.20
N GLY A 263 -15.61 0.18 9.40
CA GLY A 263 -15.93 -1.02 10.17
C GLY A 263 -14.70 -1.82 10.58
N TRP A 264 -13.58 -1.15 10.88
CA TRP A 264 -12.30 -1.80 11.19
C TRP A 264 -12.30 -2.41 12.59
N LYS A 265 -12.80 -3.64 12.68
CA LYS A 265 -12.69 -4.52 13.83
C LYS A 265 -11.25 -5.03 13.98
N LEU A 266 -10.43 -4.29 14.73
CA LEU A 266 -9.02 -4.60 15.00
C LEU A 266 -8.78 -4.99 16.47
N GLU A 267 -9.83 -5.33 17.22
CA GLU A 267 -9.78 -5.55 18.68
C GLU A 267 -8.89 -6.73 19.05
N LYS A 268 -8.75 -7.74 18.17
CA LYS A 268 -7.81 -8.85 18.32
C LYS A 268 -6.35 -8.46 18.03
N ASN A 269 -6.13 -7.46 17.18
CA ASN A 269 -4.81 -7.11 16.63
C ASN A 269 -4.16 -5.90 17.32
N LEU A 270 -4.96 -5.03 17.95
CA LEU A 270 -4.48 -3.88 18.72
C LEU A 270 -3.63 -4.27 19.95
N PRO A 271 -4.00 -5.25 20.80
CA PRO A 271 -3.22 -5.59 21.98
C PRO A 271 -1.73 -5.97 21.73
N PRO A 272 -1.37 -6.86 20.78
CA PRO A 272 0.04 -7.15 20.49
C PRO A 272 0.78 -5.93 19.91
N ALA A 273 0.13 -5.13 19.05
CA ALA A 273 0.74 -3.92 18.49
C ALA A 273 1.03 -2.85 19.56
N ILE A 274 0.11 -2.67 20.52
CA ILE A 274 0.29 -1.77 21.67
C ILE A 274 1.41 -2.29 22.58
N ALA A 275 1.43 -3.59 22.90
CA ALA A 275 2.48 -4.19 23.72
C ALA A 275 3.88 -4.06 23.08
N PHE A 276 3.99 -4.26 21.76
CA PHE A 276 5.22 -4.01 21.02
C PHE A 276 5.63 -2.54 21.11
N LEU A 277 4.71 -1.60 20.88
CA LEU A 277 4.98 -0.16 20.94
C LEU A 277 5.42 0.29 22.34
N ASP A 278 4.78 -0.19 23.40
CA ASP A 278 5.15 0.16 24.78
C ASP A 278 6.52 -0.39 25.18
N ASN A 279 6.91 -1.58 24.70
CA ASN A 279 8.23 -2.16 24.92
C ASN A 279 9.32 -1.47 24.09
N ARG A 280 9.08 -1.31 22.78
CA ARG A 280 10.07 -0.84 21.79
C ARG A 280 10.20 0.68 21.75
N LEU A 281 9.12 1.41 22.03
CA LEU A 281 8.97 2.85 21.86
C LEU A 281 8.15 3.50 23.01
N PRO A 282 8.47 3.26 24.30
CA PRO A 282 7.72 3.81 25.44
C PRO A 282 7.60 5.34 25.46
N GLY A 283 8.48 6.04 24.72
CA GLY A 283 8.37 7.47 24.46
C GLY A 283 7.02 7.90 23.87
N ILE A 284 6.32 7.03 23.11
CA ILE A 284 4.99 7.32 22.55
C ILE A 284 4.00 7.57 23.71
N ARG A 285 3.81 6.58 24.58
CA ARG A 285 2.91 6.67 25.74
C ARG A 285 3.31 7.80 26.69
N ASN A 286 4.60 7.96 26.95
CA ASN A 286 5.12 9.02 27.82
C ASN A 286 4.88 10.44 27.26
N VAL A 287 4.84 10.62 25.94
CA VAL A 287 4.53 11.92 25.30
C VAL A 287 3.05 12.29 25.47
N TYR A 288 2.12 11.35 25.26
CA TYR A 288 0.70 11.59 25.56
C TYR A 288 0.49 11.91 27.03
N ARG A 289 1.01 11.05 27.92
CA ARG A 289 0.88 11.20 29.37
C ARG A 289 1.35 12.56 29.84
N LYS A 290 2.61 12.93 29.57
CA LYS A 290 3.19 14.18 30.07
C LYS A 290 2.48 15.42 29.54
N HIS A 291 2.04 15.41 28.27
CA HIS A 291 1.24 16.52 27.73
C HIS A 291 -0.08 16.65 28.49
N LEU A 292 -0.83 15.55 28.62
CA LEU A 292 -2.16 15.56 29.20
C LEU A 292 -2.15 15.78 30.73
N GLU A 293 -1.15 15.27 31.46
CA GLU A 293 -0.88 15.59 32.88
C GLU A 293 -0.67 17.10 33.10
N GLU A 294 0.05 17.76 32.20
CA GLU A 294 0.25 19.21 32.29
C GLU A 294 -1.03 19.99 31.92
N GLN A 295 -1.83 19.51 30.96
CA GLN A 295 -3.07 20.18 30.56
C GLN A 295 -4.20 20.02 31.58
N ILE A 296 -4.33 18.86 32.25
CA ILE A 296 -5.30 18.68 33.34
C ILE A 296 -4.93 19.54 34.56
N GLY A 297 -3.63 19.71 34.85
CA GLY A 297 -3.14 20.57 35.93
C GLY A 297 -3.43 22.08 35.72
N ARG A 298 -3.95 22.47 34.54
CA ARG A 298 -4.43 23.83 34.24
C ARG A 298 -5.94 24.00 34.47
N LEU A 299 -6.66 22.93 34.85
CA LEU A 299 -8.10 22.91 35.11
C LEU A 299 -8.42 22.92 36.62
N PRO A 300 -9.65 23.28 37.02
CA PRO A 300 -10.13 23.06 38.38
C PRO A 300 -10.14 21.56 38.77
N GLU A 301 -9.94 21.29 40.06
CA GLU A 301 -9.92 19.94 40.67
C GLU A 301 -11.14 19.07 40.32
N ARG A 302 -12.31 19.70 40.04
CA ARG A 302 -13.49 19.03 39.52
C ARG A 302 -13.72 19.41 38.05
N ILE A 303 -13.48 18.46 37.15
CA ILE A 303 -13.73 18.62 35.71
C ILE A 303 -15.24 18.70 35.43
N ASP A 304 -15.63 19.68 34.61
CA ASP A 304 -16.96 19.82 34.01
C ASP A 304 -16.93 19.46 32.51
N ARG A 305 -18.05 19.63 31.81
CA ARG A 305 -18.13 19.36 30.35
C ARG A 305 -17.19 20.27 29.53
N THR A 306 -16.91 21.49 30.01
CA THR A 306 -16.01 22.45 29.36
C THR A 306 -14.54 22.01 29.48
N GLY A 307 -14.12 21.60 30.67
CA GLY A 307 -12.81 21.02 30.92
C GLY A 307 -12.60 19.72 30.15
N LEU A 308 -13.64 18.89 30.02
CA LEU A 308 -13.59 17.69 29.19
C LEU A 308 -13.38 18.01 27.70
N ASP A 309 -14.17 18.93 27.13
CA ASP A 309 -14.03 19.36 25.74
C ASP A 309 -12.65 20.01 25.47
N PHE A 310 -12.08 20.71 26.46
CA PHE A 310 -10.69 21.17 26.42
C PHE A 310 -9.70 19.99 26.38
N MET A 311 -9.85 18.98 27.23
CA MET A 311 -8.95 17.81 27.26
C MET A 311 -9.02 16.98 25.97
N ILE A 312 -10.20 16.81 25.38
CA ILE A 312 -10.37 16.19 24.04
C ILE A 312 -9.62 16.99 22.97
N LYS A 313 -9.72 18.34 22.99
CA LYS A 313 -8.96 19.21 22.09
C LYS A 313 -7.44 19.09 22.30
N GLN A 314 -6.98 18.95 23.55
CA GLN A 314 -5.56 18.75 23.87
C GLN A 314 -5.04 17.39 23.40
N TYR A 315 -5.85 16.33 23.52
CA TYR A 315 -5.55 15.03 22.89
C TYR A 315 -5.35 15.19 21.39
N HIS A 316 -6.26 15.86 20.65
CA HIS A 316 -6.09 16.03 19.21
C HIS A 316 -4.80 16.78 18.83
N ILE A 317 -4.39 17.78 19.62
CA ILE A 317 -3.13 18.52 19.41
C ILE A 317 -1.93 17.58 19.54
N ILE A 318 -1.81 16.84 20.64
CA ILE A 318 -0.65 15.94 20.84
C ILE A 318 -0.71 14.73 19.91
N ASN A 319 -1.90 14.19 19.62
CA ASN A 319 -2.08 13.08 18.68
C ASN A 319 -1.62 13.44 17.27
N SER A 320 -1.91 14.65 16.80
CA SER A 320 -1.42 15.15 15.51
C SER A 320 0.12 15.21 15.45
N LEU A 321 0.78 15.59 16.56
CA LEU A 321 2.24 15.62 16.66
C LEU A 321 2.85 14.21 16.69
N VAL A 322 2.27 13.30 17.50
CA VAL A 322 2.73 11.90 17.62
C VAL A 322 2.50 11.14 16.31
N ALA A 323 1.29 11.14 15.75
CA ALA A 323 0.97 10.44 14.50
C ALA A 323 1.83 10.90 13.32
N LYS A 324 2.11 12.22 13.21
CA LYS A 324 3.04 12.80 12.23
C LYS A 324 4.49 12.30 12.37
N LYS A 325 4.87 11.84 13.56
CA LYS A 325 6.21 11.38 13.93
C LYS A 325 6.33 9.85 13.96
N THR A 326 5.26 9.11 14.24
CA THR A 326 5.20 7.64 14.13
C THR A 326 4.95 7.16 12.71
N ARG A 327 4.35 7.99 11.82
CA ARG A 327 4.14 7.66 10.39
C ARG A 327 5.41 7.24 9.64
N VAL A 328 6.61 7.62 10.09
CA VAL A 328 7.90 7.18 9.49
C VAL A 328 8.44 5.85 10.04
N LEU A 329 7.85 5.30 11.11
CA LEU A 329 8.07 3.91 11.54
C LEU A 329 7.37 2.94 10.58
N TRP A 330 6.15 3.31 10.18
CA TRP A 330 5.26 2.50 9.33
C TRP A 330 5.56 2.64 7.83
N ALA A 331 6.20 3.75 7.43
CA ALA A 331 6.61 4.01 6.07
C ALA A 331 8.14 3.89 5.95
N GLU A 332 8.61 2.78 5.39
CA GLU A 332 10.04 2.50 5.24
C GLU A 332 10.78 3.64 4.52
N THR A 333 11.73 4.26 5.21
CA THR A 333 12.49 5.42 4.72
C THR A 333 13.81 5.02 4.06
N GLU A 334 14.34 5.88 3.18
CA GLU A 334 15.69 5.72 2.64
C GLU A 334 16.78 5.60 3.72
N GLU A 335 16.61 6.25 4.87
CA GLU A 335 17.59 6.17 5.96
C GLU A 335 17.56 4.78 6.63
N CYS A 336 16.38 4.18 6.79
CA CYS A 336 16.23 2.82 7.28
C CYS A 336 16.76 1.78 6.29
N LEU A 337 16.51 1.95 5.00
CA LEU A 337 17.10 1.11 3.94
C LEU A 337 18.65 1.15 3.99
N LYS A 338 19.24 2.35 4.08
CA LYS A 338 20.70 2.55 4.19
C LYS A 338 21.33 1.99 5.48
N LYS A 339 20.53 1.70 6.51
CA LYS A 339 20.98 1.03 7.75
C LYS A 339 20.95 -0.50 7.66
N ARG A 340 20.13 -1.10 6.78
CA ARG A 340 20.03 -2.58 6.63
C ARG A 340 21.17 -3.19 5.81
N THR A 341 21.69 -2.51 4.79
CA THR A 341 22.68 -3.03 3.83
C THR A 341 24.13 -3.13 4.36
N LYS A 342 24.31 -3.48 5.64
CA LYS A 342 25.60 -3.56 6.34
C LYS A 342 25.78 -4.86 7.16
N LYS A 343 25.22 -5.97 6.69
CA LYS A 343 25.56 -7.32 7.19
C LYS A 343 25.84 -8.26 6.02
N ASP A 344 26.65 -9.26 6.29
CA ASP A 344 27.55 -9.90 5.34
C ASP A 344 26.87 -10.90 4.38
N PRO A 345 27.45 -11.12 3.18
CA PRO A 345 27.09 -12.23 2.31
C PRO A 345 27.61 -13.57 2.87
N LEU A 346 26.93 -14.67 2.53
CA LEU A 346 27.36 -16.02 2.83
C LEU A 346 27.74 -16.79 1.56
N ASN A 347 28.76 -17.64 1.68
CA ASN A 347 29.26 -18.47 0.59
C ASN A 347 28.30 -19.62 0.25
N VAL A 348 28.42 -20.16 -0.96
CA VAL A 348 27.81 -21.43 -1.38
C VAL A 348 28.92 -22.41 -1.72
N GLU A 349 28.86 -23.63 -1.18
CA GLU A 349 29.69 -24.78 -1.57
C GLU A 349 28.87 -25.78 -2.41
N SER A 350 29.54 -26.55 -3.26
CA SER A 350 28.93 -27.44 -4.26
C SER A 350 28.87 -28.91 -3.82
N ILE A 351 27.82 -29.64 -4.22
CA ILE A 351 27.70 -31.11 -4.11
C ILE A 351 27.17 -31.69 -5.44
N ASP A 352 27.56 -32.93 -5.75
CA ASP A 352 27.51 -33.59 -7.06
C ASP A 352 26.12 -34.04 -7.61
N ASP A 353 26.11 -34.29 -8.93
CA ASP A 353 25.01 -34.86 -9.73
C ASP A 353 24.57 -36.28 -9.33
N ASN A 354 23.34 -36.65 -9.71
CA ASN A 354 22.99 -38.02 -10.08
C ASN A 354 21.94 -38.05 -11.21
N LEU A 355 22.01 -39.06 -12.08
CA LEU A 355 21.25 -39.14 -13.33
C LEU A 355 20.07 -40.12 -13.24
N PHE A 356 18.86 -39.68 -13.54
CA PHE A 356 17.66 -40.54 -13.61
C PHE A 356 17.10 -40.73 -15.01
N VAL A 357 16.48 -41.89 -15.23
CA VAL A 357 15.86 -42.30 -16.51
C VAL A 357 14.36 -42.47 -16.32
N PHE A 358 13.57 -41.76 -17.13
CA PHE A 358 12.11 -41.74 -17.03
C PHE A 358 11.45 -43.11 -17.26
N ARG A 359 10.44 -43.42 -16.45
CA ARG A 359 9.47 -44.52 -16.68
C ARG A 359 8.15 -43.95 -17.16
N ASN A 360 7.75 -44.27 -18.39
CA ASN A 360 6.39 -43.99 -18.85
C ASN A 360 5.37 -44.84 -18.06
N THR A 361 4.54 -44.17 -17.26
CA THR A 361 3.32 -44.77 -16.69
C THR A 361 2.16 -44.56 -17.66
N ASN A 362 1.57 -45.65 -18.15
CA ASN A 362 0.38 -45.59 -18.99
C ASN A 362 -0.80 -45.04 -18.18
N SER A 363 -1.25 -43.83 -18.48
CA SER A 363 -2.47 -43.24 -17.92
C SER A 363 -3.63 -43.39 -18.89
N THR A 364 -4.77 -43.90 -18.40
CA THR A 364 -6.00 -44.08 -19.17
C THR A 364 -6.55 -42.73 -19.63
N THR A 365 -6.98 -42.64 -20.89
CA THR A 365 -7.35 -41.39 -21.58
C THR A 365 -8.44 -40.60 -20.85
N PRO A 366 -8.16 -39.38 -20.35
CA PRO A 366 -9.19 -38.40 -20.03
C PRO A 366 -9.76 -37.84 -21.34
N SER A 367 -11.08 -37.66 -21.43
CA SER A 367 -11.69 -36.89 -22.52
C SER A 367 -11.18 -35.44 -22.51
N PRO A 368 -11.05 -34.77 -23.67
CA PRO A 368 -10.81 -33.32 -23.69
C PRO A 368 -11.91 -32.60 -22.91
N ILE A 369 -11.54 -31.77 -21.93
CA ILE A 369 -12.47 -30.96 -21.15
C ILE A 369 -12.50 -29.56 -21.75
N ASP A 370 -13.68 -28.95 -21.86
CA ASP A 370 -13.81 -27.55 -22.24
C ASP A 370 -13.30 -26.63 -21.12
N ILE A 371 -12.16 -25.99 -21.38
CA ILE A 371 -11.51 -25.06 -20.45
C ILE A 371 -12.41 -23.85 -20.16
N ASN A 372 -13.26 -23.41 -21.11
CA ASN A 372 -14.22 -22.33 -20.89
C ASN A 372 -15.33 -22.75 -19.93
N GLU A 373 -15.75 -24.03 -19.98
CA GLU A 373 -16.71 -24.60 -19.03
C GLU A 373 -16.11 -24.65 -17.61
N GLU A 374 -14.84 -25.03 -17.46
CA GLU A 374 -14.16 -25.05 -16.16
C GLU A 374 -13.87 -23.64 -15.62
N LEU A 375 -13.44 -22.69 -16.45
CA LEU A 375 -13.30 -21.27 -16.09
C LEU A 375 -14.66 -20.66 -15.70
N SER A 376 -15.75 -21.10 -16.33
CA SER A 376 -17.11 -20.73 -15.96
C SER A 376 -17.52 -21.32 -14.61
N LYS A 377 -17.16 -22.58 -14.31
CA LYS A 377 -17.36 -23.21 -12.99
C LYS A 377 -16.61 -22.46 -11.89
N ILE A 378 -15.35 -22.07 -12.11
CA ILE A 378 -14.58 -21.20 -11.20
C ILE A 378 -15.34 -19.89 -10.99
N SER A 379 -15.68 -19.18 -12.07
CA SER A 379 -16.34 -17.87 -12.00
C SER A 379 -17.72 -17.90 -11.31
N ALA A 380 -18.46 -19.01 -11.46
CA ALA A 380 -19.76 -19.24 -10.82
C ALA A 380 -19.67 -19.77 -9.39
N THR A 381 -18.48 -20.14 -8.90
CA THR A 381 -18.29 -20.68 -7.55
C THR A 381 -18.69 -19.66 -6.49
N CYS A 382 -19.28 -20.16 -5.41
CA CYS A 382 -20.09 -19.41 -4.46
C CYS A 382 -19.48 -19.56 -3.06
N LEU A 383 -18.61 -18.63 -2.66
CA LEU A 383 -17.93 -18.67 -1.36
C LEU A 383 -18.62 -17.74 -0.33
N PRO A 384 -19.16 -18.28 0.77
CA PRO A 384 -19.66 -17.48 1.90
C PRO A 384 -18.55 -16.71 2.61
N SER A 385 -18.87 -15.60 3.26
CA SER A 385 -17.92 -14.79 4.05
C SER A 385 -17.15 -15.61 5.11
N GLN A 386 -17.82 -16.57 5.75
CA GLN A 386 -17.22 -17.46 6.76
C GLN A 386 -16.02 -18.27 6.23
N TYR A 387 -16.01 -18.62 4.94
CA TYR A 387 -14.90 -19.36 4.31
C TYR A 387 -13.67 -18.45 4.11
N TYR A 388 -13.89 -17.15 3.95
CA TYR A 388 -12.81 -16.15 3.92
C TYR A 388 -12.24 -15.93 5.33
N GLU A 389 -13.06 -15.84 6.38
CA GLU A 389 -12.54 -15.69 7.75
C GLU A 389 -11.68 -16.90 8.16
N GLN A 390 -12.11 -18.12 7.81
CA GLN A 390 -11.37 -19.37 8.01
C GLN A 390 -10.02 -19.43 7.26
N LEU A 391 -9.93 -18.93 6.02
CA LEU A 391 -8.66 -18.84 5.28
C LEU A 391 -7.61 -17.96 5.97
N SER A 392 -8.04 -16.99 6.79
CA SER A 392 -7.14 -16.19 7.64
C SER A 392 -6.84 -16.85 9.00
N GLY A 393 -7.45 -18.01 9.29
CA GLY A 393 -7.43 -18.67 10.59
C GLY A 393 -8.15 -17.87 11.68
N ASP A 394 -9.25 -17.19 11.33
CA ASP A 394 -10.08 -16.32 12.19
C ASP A 394 -9.32 -15.16 12.87
N LYS A 395 -8.13 -14.82 12.34
CA LYS A 395 -7.21 -13.80 12.86
C LYS A 395 -7.37 -12.43 12.20
N LEU A 396 -7.95 -12.40 11.00
CA LEU A 396 -8.38 -11.20 10.29
C LEU A 396 -9.88 -11.29 10.03
N ILE A 397 -10.55 -10.14 9.96
CA ILE A 397 -12.00 -10.04 9.76
C ILE A 397 -12.32 -8.83 8.88
N GLY A 398 -13.47 -8.89 8.21
CA GLY A 398 -13.91 -7.84 7.27
C GLY A 398 -12.90 -7.58 6.13
N TRP A 399 -12.67 -6.30 5.80
CA TRP A 399 -11.86 -5.91 4.63
C TRP A 399 -10.42 -6.46 4.64
N TYR A 400 -9.82 -6.66 5.82
CA TYR A 400 -8.48 -7.24 5.91
C TYR A 400 -8.47 -8.74 5.63
N ALA A 401 -9.54 -9.48 5.97
CA ALA A 401 -9.72 -10.85 5.51
C ALA A 401 -9.92 -10.86 3.99
N ASP A 402 -10.84 -10.06 3.44
CA ASP A 402 -11.06 -9.93 1.99
C ASP A 402 -9.73 -9.71 1.23
N TRP A 403 -8.88 -8.79 1.72
CA TRP A 403 -7.60 -8.47 1.09
C TRP A 403 -6.54 -9.57 1.28
N TYR A 404 -6.32 -10.08 2.49
CA TYR A 404 -5.39 -11.19 2.76
C TYR A 404 -5.74 -12.41 1.89
N ASN A 405 -7.02 -12.79 1.84
CA ASN A 405 -7.50 -13.95 1.09
C ASN A 405 -7.45 -13.71 -0.42
N ALA A 406 -7.73 -12.50 -0.89
CA ALA A 406 -7.61 -12.17 -2.29
C ALA A 406 -6.16 -12.36 -2.79
N ASN A 407 -5.17 -12.03 -1.96
CA ASN A 407 -3.75 -12.27 -2.25
C ASN A 407 -3.34 -13.73 -2.05
N LEU A 408 -3.87 -14.41 -1.03
CA LEU A 408 -3.55 -15.81 -0.75
C LEU A 408 -4.04 -16.74 -1.86
N LEU A 409 -5.29 -16.60 -2.28
CA LEU A 409 -5.88 -17.42 -3.35
C LEU A 409 -5.24 -17.13 -4.72
N TYR A 410 -4.72 -15.91 -4.94
CA TYR A 410 -3.94 -15.55 -6.13
C TYR A 410 -2.59 -16.30 -6.15
N ASN A 411 -1.81 -16.21 -5.07
CA ASN A 411 -0.54 -16.92 -4.96
C ASN A 411 -0.72 -18.45 -4.96
N ALA A 412 -1.78 -18.96 -4.32
CA ALA A 412 -2.05 -20.39 -4.26
C ALA A 412 -2.44 -21.00 -5.62
N HIS A 413 -3.21 -20.31 -6.48
CA HIS A 413 -3.50 -20.86 -7.81
C HIS A 413 -2.26 -20.88 -8.72
N MET A 414 -1.39 -19.88 -8.62
CA MET A 414 -0.10 -19.86 -9.32
C MET A 414 0.82 -20.97 -8.81
N ALA A 415 0.90 -21.16 -7.49
CA ALA A 415 1.63 -22.27 -6.88
C ALA A 415 1.16 -23.64 -7.41
N ILE A 416 -0.17 -23.88 -7.45
CA ILE A 416 -0.77 -25.09 -8.06
C ILE A 416 -0.30 -25.29 -9.50
N GLY A 417 -0.18 -24.21 -10.29
CA GLY A 417 0.35 -24.28 -11.65
C GLY A 417 1.78 -24.80 -11.71
N PHE A 418 2.68 -24.29 -10.87
CA PHE A 418 4.05 -24.83 -10.75
C PHE A 418 4.06 -26.29 -10.26
N GLU A 419 3.17 -26.68 -9.33
CA GLU A 419 3.09 -28.09 -8.90
C GLU A 419 2.69 -29.05 -10.03
N GLU A 420 1.70 -28.70 -10.84
CA GLU A 420 1.27 -29.54 -11.97
C GLU A 420 2.27 -29.50 -13.13
N MET A 421 3.02 -28.39 -13.30
CA MET A 421 4.12 -28.29 -14.26
C MET A 421 5.26 -29.25 -13.90
N ARG A 422 5.71 -29.28 -12.64
CA ARG A 422 6.67 -30.28 -12.13
C ARG A 422 6.19 -31.71 -12.39
N LYS A 423 4.92 -32.02 -12.06
CA LYS A 423 4.33 -33.36 -12.26
C LYS A 423 4.27 -33.78 -13.74
N ALA A 424 3.98 -32.86 -14.66
CA ALA A 424 3.94 -33.15 -16.11
C ALA A 424 5.34 -33.29 -16.74
N LEU A 425 6.35 -32.63 -16.17
CA LEU A 425 7.77 -32.82 -16.50
C LEU A 425 8.35 -34.07 -15.84
N GLY A 426 7.75 -34.54 -14.74
CA GLY A 426 8.19 -35.70 -13.96
C GLY A 426 9.38 -35.39 -13.04
N PHE A 427 9.56 -34.13 -12.67
CA PHE A 427 10.53 -33.69 -11.66
C PHE A 427 9.96 -33.86 -10.25
N ASP A 428 10.83 -34.14 -9.29
CA ASP A 428 10.40 -34.41 -7.92
C ASP A 428 9.86 -33.15 -7.23
N PHE A 429 8.96 -33.32 -6.26
CA PHE A 429 8.37 -32.22 -5.51
C PHE A 429 9.27 -31.77 -4.35
N SER A 430 10.50 -31.37 -4.68
CA SER A 430 11.36 -30.60 -3.79
C SER A 430 10.87 -29.14 -3.75
N VAL A 431 10.07 -28.80 -2.74
CA VAL A 431 9.69 -27.41 -2.48
C VAL A 431 9.68 -27.12 -0.97
N GLU A 432 10.80 -26.62 -0.48
CA GLU A 432 10.72 -25.47 0.43
C GLU A 432 10.29 -24.26 -0.42
N TRP A 433 9.26 -23.51 0.00
CA TRP A 433 8.88 -22.24 -0.66
C TRP A 433 9.78 -21.09 -0.15
N THR A 434 11.10 -21.24 -0.29
CA THR A 434 12.10 -20.34 0.29
C THR A 434 12.38 -19.09 -0.56
N ASN A 435 12.31 -17.93 0.09
CA ASN A 435 12.58 -16.61 -0.52
C ASN A 435 14.10 -16.38 -0.68
N GLY A 436 14.71 -16.99 -1.69
CA GLY A 436 16.02 -16.55 -2.18
C GLY A 436 15.92 -15.27 -3.03
N CYS A 437 17.03 -14.57 -3.22
CA CYS A 437 17.14 -13.69 -4.38
C CYS A 437 17.08 -14.58 -5.63
N GLY A 438 16.17 -14.28 -6.57
CA GLY A 438 16.03 -15.07 -7.80
C GLY A 438 17.35 -15.15 -8.59
N PRO A 439 17.65 -16.28 -9.23
CA PRO A 439 18.90 -16.47 -9.96
C PRO A 439 19.01 -15.48 -11.12
N ASN A 440 20.23 -15.04 -11.45
CA ASN A 440 20.43 -14.16 -12.59
C ASN A 440 20.42 -14.98 -13.90
N ARG A 441 20.08 -14.37 -15.04
CA ARG A 441 19.92 -15.09 -16.32
C ARG A 441 21.15 -15.93 -16.69
N THR A 442 22.36 -15.49 -16.33
CA THR A 442 23.60 -16.24 -16.56
C THR A 442 23.63 -17.57 -15.79
N ASP A 443 23.11 -17.60 -14.57
CA ASP A 443 23.02 -18.81 -13.73
C ASP A 443 22.04 -19.81 -14.34
N VAL A 444 20.90 -19.30 -14.83
CA VAL A 444 19.86 -20.08 -15.52
C VAL A 444 20.42 -20.68 -16.82
N ASP A 445 21.05 -19.86 -17.67
CA ASP A 445 21.63 -20.33 -18.92
C ASP A 445 22.82 -21.30 -18.71
N ALA A 446 23.57 -21.15 -17.62
CA ALA A 446 24.66 -22.05 -17.23
C ALA A 446 24.21 -23.34 -16.51
N ALA A 447 22.91 -23.56 -16.30
CA ALA A 447 22.41 -24.71 -15.53
C ALA A 447 22.88 -26.07 -16.08
N PRO A 448 23.50 -26.95 -15.25
CA PRO A 448 24.18 -28.16 -15.72
C PRO A 448 23.23 -29.28 -16.19
N THR A 449 22.02 -29.34 -15.61
CA THR A 449 21.01 -30.36 -15.92
C THR A 449 19.68 -29.71 -16.32
N ILE A 450 18.80 -30.48 -16.97
CA ILE A 450 17.49 -29.99 -17.39
C ILE A 450 16.56 -29.71 -16.19
N GLU A 451 16.67 -30.50 -15.13
CA GLU A 451 15.98 -30.27 -13.86
C GLU A 451 16.54 -29.03 -13.15
N LYS A 452 17.87 -28.81 -13.18
CA LYS A 452 18.42 -27.58 -12.59
C LYS A 452 18.07 -26.32 -13.38
N TYR A 453 17.95 -26.43 -14.72
CA TYR A 453 17.39 -25.36 -15.55
C TYR A 453 15.94 -25.06 -15.13
N TYR A 454 15.13 -26.12 -14.94
CA TYR A 454 13.77 -25.97 -14.44
C TYR A 454 13.71 -25.26 -13.09
N GLU A 455 14.46 -25.72 -12.08
CA GLU A 455 14.46 -25.12 -10.74
C GLU A 455 14.83 -23.63 -10.75
N LEU A 456 15.81 -23.23 -11.58
CA LEU A 456 16.28 -21.85 -11.65
C LEU A 456 15.28 -20.96 -12.40
N SER A 457 14.71 -21.43 -13.52
CA SER A 457 13.62 -20.73 -14.21
C SER A 457 12.35 -20.65 -13.36
N GLU A 458 11.98 -21.73 -12.66
CA GLU A 458 10.86 -21.76 -11.72
C GLU A 458 11.10 -20.79 -10.56
N SER A 459 12.31 -20.75 -9.98
CA SER A 459 12.67 -19.79 -8.93
C SER A 459 12.56 -18.33 -9.40
N TRP A 460 13.07 -18.02 -10.59
CA TRP A 460 13.01 -16.67 -11.17
C TRP A 460 11.57 -16.26 -11.52
N ASN A 461 10.79 -17.14 -12.13
CA ASN A 461 9.39 -16.88 -12.46
C ASN A 461 8.56 -16.75 -11.16
N ARG A 462 8.77 -17.61 -10.16
CA ARG A 462 8.19 -17.44 -8.82
C ARG A 462 8.55 -16.09 -8.20
N VAL A 463 9.79 -15.60 -8.30
CA VAL A 463 10.20 -14.28 -7.79
C VAL A 463 9.61 -13.11 -8.61
N SER A 464 9.19 -13.36 -9.86
CA SER A 464 8.57 -12.36 -10.74
C SER A 464 7.05 -12.29 -10.61
N ASP A 465 6.41 -13.43 -10.32
CA ASP A 465 4.96 -13.64 -10.42
C ASP A 465 4.27 -13.91 -9.09
N LEU A 466 4.91 -14.70 -8.21
CA LEU A 466 4.45 -14.87 -6.84
C LEU A 466 5.01 -13.73 -6.00
N ASP A 467 4.14 -13.04 -5.28
CA ASP A 467 4.55 -12.11 -4.24
C ASP A 467 4.90 -12.92 -2.97
N THR A 468 6.01 -13.65 -3.06
CA THR A 468 6.48 -14.57 -2.01
C THR A 468 6.84 -13.86 -0.70
N GLU A 469 7.01 -12.54 -0.73
CA GLU A 469 7.22 -11.70 0.46
C GLU A 469 5.94 -11.58 1.31
N MET A 470 4.75 -11.81 0.74
CA MET A 470 3.49 -11.74 1.48
C MET A 470 3.25 -12.91 2.45
N PHE A 471 3.58 -14.16 2.10
CA PHE A 471 3.08 -15.35 2.83
C PHE A 471 4.17 -16.24 3.42
N PHE A 472 3.92 -16.76 4.63
CA PHE A 472 4.64 -17.96 5.09
C PHE A 472 4.16 -19.18 4.30
N GLU A 473 5.07 -20.12 4.02
CA GLU A 473 4.80 -21.39 3.34
C GLU A 473 3.54 -22.10 3.87
N LYS A 474 3.41 -22.24 5.19
CA LYS A 474 2.21 -22.82 5.87
C LYS A 474 0.88 -22.16 5.46
N GLN A 475 0.88 -20.88 5.10
CA GLN A 475 -0.30 -20.15 4.65
C GLN A 475 -0.57 -20.41 3.17
N LEU A 476 0.47 -20.38 2.34
CA LEU A 476 0.38 -20.72 0.92
C LEU A 476 -0.19 -22.14 0.75
N LEU A 477 0.32 -23.12 1.51
CA LEU A 477 -0.19 -24.48 1.56
C LEU A 477 -1.67 -24.56 1.97
N SER A 478 -2.12 -23.80 2.99
CA SER A 478 -3.55 -23.77 3.34
C SER A 478 -4.42 -23.11 2.25
N GLY A 479 -3.87 -22.17 1.47
CA GLY A 479 -4.53 -21.63 0.28
C GLY A 479 -4.66 -22.66 -0.84
N ILE A 480 -3.65 -23.51 -1.03
CA ILE A 480 -3.65 -24.62 -2.00
C ILE A 480 -4.68 -25.67 -1.58
N GLU A 481 -4.67 -26.13 -0.32
CA GLU A 481 -5.65 -27.08 0.22
C GLU A 481 -7.09 -26.56 0.07
N PHE A 482 -7.32 -25.27 0.33
CA PHE A 482 -8.61 -24.63 0.14
C PHE A 482 -9.04 -24.65 -1.33
N LEU A 483 -8.16 -24.30 -2.26
CA LEU A 483 -8.47 -24.31 -3.70
C LEU A 483 -8.76 -25.73 -4.21
N ASP A 484 -7.99 -26.73 -3.80
CA ASP A 484 -8.25 -28.13 -4.17
C ASP A 484 -9.57 -28.66 -3.63
N LYS A 485 -9.99 -28.19 -2.46
CA LYS A 485 -11.24 -28.61 -1.81
C LYS A 485 -12.48 -27.86 -2.34
N GLN A 486 -12.37 -26.56 -2.60
CA GLN A 486 -13.51 -25.69 -2.94
C GLN A 486 -13.59 -25.33 -4.42
N VAL A 487 -12.45 -25.34 -5.13
CA VAL A 487 -12.32 -24.90 -6.53
C VAL A 487 -11.42 -25.87 -7.35
N PRO A 488 -11.63 -27.21 -7.30
CA PRO A 488 -10.74 -28.21 -7.92
C PRO A 488 -10.54 -28.05 -9.44
N ALA A 489 -11.44 -27.30 -10.10
CA ALA A 489 -11.28 -26.87 -11.49
C ALA A 489 -9.93 -26.15 -11.75
N VAL A 490 -9.39 -25.41 -10.78
CA VAL A 490 -8.08 -24.73 -10.90
C VAL A 490 -6.96 -25.73 -11.21
N ARG A 491 -6.74 -26.72 -10.34
CA ARG A 491 -5.70 -27.75 -10.55
C ARG A 491 -5.98 -28.60 -11.79
N LYS A 492 -7.25 -28.87 -12.08
CA LYS A 492 -7.68 -29.64 -13.26
C LYS A 492 -7.29 -28.95 -14.58
N ILE A 493 -7.50 -27.64 -14.72
CA ILE A 493 -7.09 -26.87 -15.91
C ILE A 493 -5.56 -26.91 -16.06
N TYR A 494 -4.81 -26.59 -15.00
CA TYR A 494 -3.34 -26.61 -15.02
C TYR A 494 -2.80 -27.99 -15.46
N ARG A 495 -3.27 -29.07 -14.83
CA ARG A 495 -2.89 -30.44 -15.20
C ARG A 495 -3.15 -30.74 -16.66
N GLN A 496 -4.38 -30.51 -17.12
CA GLN A 496 -4.77 -30.79 -18.50
C GLN A 496 -3.88 -30.03 -19.48
N LYS A 497 -3.58 -28.75 -19.22
CA LYS A 497 -2.72 -27.94 -20.10
C LYS A 497 -1.31 -28.45 -20.23
N PHE A 498 -0.65 -28.79 -19.12
CA PHE A 498 0.69 -29.35 -19.18
C PHE A 498 0.71 -30.76 -19.79
N GLU A 499 -0.30 -31.58 -19.53
CA GLU A 499 -0.46 -32.88 -20.19
C GLU A 499 -0.74 -32.74 -21.70
N GLU A 500 -1.52 -31.74 -22.14
CA GLU A 500 -1.76 -31.43 -23.56
C GLU A 500 -0.45 -31.10 -24.28
N ILE A 501 0.41 -30.27 -23.68
CA ILE A 501 1.75 -29.94 -24.22
C ILE A 501 2.63 -31.20 -24.32
N ARG A 502 2.66 -32.04 -23.28
CA ARG A 502 3.42 -33.31 -23.27
C ARG A 502 2.85 -34.40 -24.18
N ARG A 503 1.65 -34.20 -24.77
CA ARG A 503 0.98 -35.13 -25.70
C ARG A 503 0.96 -34.67 -27.16
N ARG A 504 1.53 -33.50 -27.51
CA ARG A 504 1.53 -33.02 -28.91
C ARG A 504 2.29 -34.00 -29.83
N PRO A 505 1.89 -34.20 -31.10
CA PRO A 505 2.55 -35.18 -31.99
C PRO A 505 4.04 -34.93 -32.27
N ASP A 506 4.47 -33.69 -32.08
CA ASP A 506 5.83 -33.16 -32.19
C ASP A 506 6.55 -33.05 -30.82
N ALA A 507 5.89 -33.39 -29.72
CA ALA A 507 6.47 -33.30 -28.38
C ALA A 507 7.66 -34.25 -28.22
N LYS A 508 8.81 -33.70 -27.81
CA LYS A 508 10.05 -34.45 -27.62
C LYS A 508 9.90 -35.46 -26.46
N GLN A 509 10.30 -36.70 -26.73
CA GLN A 509 10.26 -37.78 -25.74
C GLN A 509 11.22 -37.51 -24.56
N ILE A 510 12.33 -36.83 -24.82
CA ILE A 510 13.22 -36.25 -23.81
C ILE A 510 12.83 -34.77 -23.65
N VAL A 511 12.68 -34.30 -22.40
CA VAL A 511 12.47 -32.87 -22.11
C VAL A 511 13.76 -32.10 -22.39
N ASP A 512 13.63 -30.96 -23.07
CA ASP A 512 14.72 -30.00 -23.27
C ASP A 512 14.31 -28.57 -22.89
N ARG A 513 15.27 -27.63 -22.94
CA ARG A 513 15.06 -26.25 -22.47
C ARG A 513 13.94 -25.54 -23.25
N GLU A 514 13.87 -25.74 -24.57
CA GLU A 514 12.79 -25.23 -25.43
C GLU A 514 11.40 -25.76 -24.99
N THR A 515 11.32 -27.03 -24.58
CA THR A 515 10.08 -27.61 -24.02
C THR A 515 9.68 -26.94 -22.69
N ILE A 516 10.65 -26.63 -21.83
CA ILE A 516 10.42 -25.94 -20.55
C ILE A 516 9.99 -24.49 -20.77
N ASP A 517 10.70 -23.74 -21.62
CA ASP A 517 10.39 -22.35 -21.93
C ASP A 517 8.97 -22.23 -22.53
N MET A 518 8.59 -23.14 -23.44
CA MET A 518 7.22 -23.24 -23.97
C MET A 518 6.17 -23.50 -22.88
N MET A 519 6.48 -24.31 -21.86
CA MET A 519 5.55 -24.57 -20.74
C MET A 519 5.42 -23.35 -19.81
N PHE A 520 6.44 -22.51 -19.67
CA PHE A 520 6.31 -21.23 -18.96
C PHE A 520 5.53 -20.19 -19.77
N GLU A 521 5.79 -20.03 -21.08
CA GLU A 521 5.02 -19.14 -21.96
C GLU A 521 3.52 -19.49 -21.97
N GLU A 522 3.17 -20.77 -22.13
CA GLU A 522 1.79 -21.23 -22.04
C GLU A 522 1.19 -20.99 -20.64
N TYR A 523 1.98 -21.18 -19.57
CA TYR A 523 1.58 -20.87 -18.19
C TYR A 523 1.19 -19.40 -18.02
N TYR A 524 1.94 -18.46 -18.58
CA TYR A 524 1.60 -17.03 -18.52
C TYR A 524 0.25 -16.71 -19.17
N LEU A 525 -0.08 -17.39 -20.28
CA LEU A 525 -1.36 -17.18 -20.96
C LEU A 525 -2.55 -17.65 -20.10
N PHE A 526 -2.55 -18.91 -19.63
CA PHE A 526 -3.70 -19.44 -18.86
C PHE A 526 -3.70 -19.07 -17.37
N GLN A 527 -2.59 -18.62 -16.79
CA GLN A 527 -2.57 -18.00 -15.46
C GLN A 527 -3.47 -16.75 -15.43
N GLY A 528 -3.47 -15.95 -16.50
CA GLY A 528 -4.28 -14.75 -16.62
C GLY A 528 -5.79 -15.06 -16.64
N ASP A 529 -6.19 -16.08 -17.41
CA ASP A 529 -7.58 -16.54 -17.48
C ASP A 529 -8.09 -17.09 -16.15
N ILE A 530 -7.28 -17.91 -15.46
CA ILE A 530 -7.60 -18.41 -14.11
C ILE A 530 -7.69 -17.23 -13.12
N SER A 531 -6.80 -16.24 -13.20
CA SER A 531 -6.85 -15.02 -12.37
C SER A 531 -8.13 -14.21 -12.59
N ASN A 532 -8.60 -14.10 -13.84
CA ASN A 532 -9.84 -13.43 -14.22
C ASN A 532 -11.08 -14.18 -13.70
N ALA A 533 -11.09 -15.52 -13.78
CA ALA A 533 -12.14 -16.35 -13.20
C ALA A 533 -12.16 -16.24 -11.66
N MET A 534 -10.99 -16.30 -11.01
CA MET A 534 -10.83 -16.12 -9.57
C MET A 534 -11.18 -14.70 -9.10
N TYR A 535 -10.99 -13.67 -9.92
CA TYR A 535 -11.48 -12.31 -9.66
C TYR A 535 -13.00 -12.21 -9.73
N SER A 536 -13.62 -12.93 -10.67
CA SER A 536 -15.08 -13.00 -10.82
C SER A 536 -15.74 -13.75 -9.65
N LEU A 537 -15.15 -14.89 -9.25
CA LEU A 537 -15.50 -15.64 -8.03
C LEU A 537 -15.47 -14.73 -6.79
N ARG A 538 -14.37 -14.00 -6.54
CA ARG A 538 -14.23 -13.06 -5.41
C ARG A 538 -15.24 -11.91 -5.45
N LYS A 539 -15.74 -11.54 -6.64
CA LYS A 539 -16.80 -10.52 -6.82
C LYS A 539 -18.23 -11.06 -6.68
N ASN A 540 -18.43 -12.37 -6.60
CA ASN A 540 -19.76 -13.00 -6.55
C ASN A 540 -20.40 -12.90 -5.13
N LYS A 541 -20.60 -11.67 -4.64
CA LYS A 541 -21.14 -11.38 -3.29
C LYS A 541 -22.60 -11.79 -3.09
N LYS A 542 -23.29 -12.33 -4.11
CA LYS A 542 -24.64 -12.90 -4.02
C LYS A 542 -24.75 -14.02 -2.96
N CYS A 543 -23.62 -14.65 -2.64
CA CYS A 543 -23.53 -15.74 -1.65
C CYS A 543 -23.26 -15.27 -0.21
N TRP A 544 -23.21 -13.95 0.04
CA TRP A 544 -22.94 -13.39 1.37
C TRP A 544 -24.24 -13.13 2.17
N GLU A 545 -25.36 -12.97 1.46
CA GLU A 545 -26.69 -12.73 2.04
C GLU A 545 -27.42 -14.07 2.25
N GLY A 546 -27.01 -14.81 3.29
CA GLY A 546 -27.59 -16.13 3.61
C GLY A 546 -27.43 -16.62 5.06
N THR A 547 -26.73 -15.88 5.92
CA THR A 547 -26.59 -16.19 7.36
C THR A 547 -26.74 -14.90 8.17
N SER A 548 -28.00 -14.55 8.46
CA SER A 548 -28.44 -13.46 9.34
C SER A 548 -29.25 -14.01 10.49
#